data_AF-A6ECQ0-F1
#
_entry.id   AF-A6ECQ0-F1
#
_cell.length_a   1.000
_cell.length_b   1.000
_cell.length_c   1.000
_cell.angle_alpha   90.00
_cell.angle_beta   90.00
_cell.angle_gamma   90.00
#
_symmetry.space_group_name_H-M   'P 1'
#
loop_
_entity.id
_entity.type
_entity.pdbx_description
1 polymer ?
#
loop_
_entity_poly.entity_id
_entity_poly.type
_entity_poly.pdbx_seq_one_letter_code
_entity_poly.pdbx_strand_id
1 'polypeptide(L)'
;MYQQILVFACLFVLSSCKETSRVEILPIDKELNEKFLSGKGLDTNYFNMDHVLQYYEVVPGASTEKQLLAKLNKFVQKRYLGQHSRVPGTLHIFFYETSFLTDYSKDLYRVARDSEYGALEKHSDELLAQYSFERIEEHPNKIMRNTFFYYHVKKPLQLSDTLSLK
;
A
#
# COMPACT_ATOMS: atom_id res chain seq x y z
N MET A 1 24.12 64.86 -13.32
CA MET A 1 22.79 64.48 -12.80
C MET A 1 22.62 63.00 -13.09
N TYR A 2 22.40 62.22 -12.03
CA TYR A 2 22.26 60.76 -11.95
C TYR A 2 21.34 60.21 -13.06
N GLN A 3 21.49 58.98 -13.59
CA GLN A 3 21.42 57.74 -12.83
C GLN A 3 21.84 56.55 -13.72
N GLN A 4 22.79 55.74 -13.23
CA GLN A 4 23.12 54.42 -13.75
C GLN A 4 21.99 53.44 -13.38
N ILE A 5 21.53 52.61 -14.32
CA ILE A 5 20.73 51.42 -14.00
C ILE A 5 21.55 50.21 -14.45
N LEU A 6 22.36 49.72 -13.51
CA LEU A 6 23.01 48.42 -13.56
C LEU A 6 21.92 47.37 -13.32
N VAL A 7 21.45 46.70 -14.37
CA VAL A 7 20.57 45.53 -14.21
C VAL A 7 21.45 44.36 -13.80
N PHE A 8 21.56 44.14 -12.49
CA PHE A 8 22.04 42.88 -11.92
C PHE A 8 21.06 41.78 -12.33
N ALA A 9 21.38 41.08 -13.43
CA ALA A 9 20.83 39.77 -13.71
C ALA A 9 21.38 38.81 -12.64
N CYS A 10 20.70 38.80 -11.49
CA CYS A 10 20.89 37.79 -10.46
C CYS A 10 20.50 36.45 -11.10
N LEU A 11 21.48 35.73 -11.63
CA LEU A 11 21.40 34.31 -11.89
C LEU A 11 21.13 33.63 -10.55
N PHE A 12 19.86 33.58 -10.15
CA PHE A 12 19.35 32.54 -9.27
C PHE A 12 19.44 31.25 -10.07
N VAL A 13 20.66 30.68 -10.10
CA VAL A 13 20.83 29.24 -10.23
C VAL A 13 20.18 28.69 -8.96
N LEU A 14 18.85 28.53 -9.02
CA LEU A 14 18.13 27.61 -8.18
C LEU A 14 18.68 26.25 -8.56
N SER A 15 19.78 25.88 -7.93
CA SER A 15 20.24 24.53 -7.74
C SER A 15 19.10 23.80 -7.03
N SER A 16 18.08 23.44 -7.80
CA SER A 16 17.11 22.45 -7.41
C SER A 16 17.89 21.15 -7.39
N CYS A 17 18.56 20.90 -6.28
CA CYS A 17 18.75 19.54 -5.82
C CYS A 17 17.34 18.95 -5.70
N LYS A 18 16.85 18.35 -6.78
CA LYS A 18 15.71 17.43 -6.73
C LYS A 18 16.19 16.14 -6.07
N GLU A 19 16.56 16.24 -4.81
CA GLU A 19 16.76 15.07 -3.99
C GLU A 19 15.37 14.62 -3.55
N THR A 20 14.78 13.77 -4.39
CA THR A 20 13.54 13.07 -4.03
C THR A 20 13.70 11.64 -4.46
N SER A 21 14.39 10.86 -3.62
CA SER A 21 14.20 9.42 -3.52
C SER A 21 12.78 9.13 -3.01
N ARG A 22 11.76 9.45 -3.82
CA ARG A 22 10.37 9.19 -3.45
C ARG A 22 10.08 7.72 -3.67
N VAL A 23 9.98 6.98 -2.57
CA VAL A 23 9.18 5.74 -2.56
C VAL A 23 7.76 6.10 -3.00
N GLU A 24 7.31 5.44 -4.07
CA GLU A 24 5.95 5.53 -4.60
C GLU A 24 5.21 4.22 -4.33
N ILE A 25 3.89 4.32 -4.14
CA ILE A 25 3.01 3.17 -3.88
C ILE A 25 1.91 3.24 -4.93
N LEU A 26 1.87 2.25 -5.81
CA LEU A 26 0.95 2.20 -6.95
C LEU A 26 0.11 0.92 -6.90
N PRO A 27 -1.16 0.95 -7.31
CA PRO A 27 -1.94 -0.27 -7.41
C PRO A 27 -1.31 -1.17 -8.48
N ILE A 28 -1.09 -2.44 -8.14
CA ILE A 28 -0.63 -3.44 -9.11
C ILE A 28 -1.69 -3.57 -10.22
N ASP A 29 -2.95 -3.74 -9.86
CA ASP A 29 -4.05 -3.62 -10.81
C ASP A 29 -5.15 -2.76 -10.18
N LYS A 30 -5.32 -1.56 -10.74
CA LYS A 30 -6.29 -0.59 -10.23
C LYS A 30 -7.72 -1.08 -10.40
N GLU A 31 -8.05 -1.66 -11.56
CA GLU A 31 -9.41 -2.11 -11.85
C GLU A 31 -9.77 -3.29 -10.95
N LEU A 32 -8.85 -4.23 -10.76
CA LEU A 32 -9.06 -5.37 -9.89
C LEU A 32 -9.21 -4.97 -8.41
N ASN A 33 -8.35 -4.08 -7.91
CA ASN A 33 -8.47 -3.55 -6.55
C ASN A 33 -9.84 -2.86 -6.33
N GLU A 34 -10.32 -2.11 -7.33
CA GLU A 34 -11.65 -1.49 -7.28
C GLU A 34 -12.78 -2.54 -7.31
N LYS A 35 -12.65 -3.62 -8.08
CA LYS A 35 -13.59 -4.76 -8.08
C LYS A 35 -13.62 -5.45 -6.72
N PHE A 36 -12.47 -5.75 -6.11
CA PHE A 36 -12.38 -6.31 -4.76
C PHE A 36 -12.99 -5.40 -3.71
N LEU A 37 -12.70 -4.10 -3.76
CA LEU A 37 -13.21 -3.16 -2.76
C LEU A 37 -14.72 -2.91 -2.89
N SER A 38 -15.25 -2.90 -4.11
CA SER A 38 -16.66 -2.63 -4.38
C SER A 38 -17.54 -3.88 -4.45
N GLY A 39 -16.92 -5.05 -4.63
CA GLY A 39 -17.60 -6.30 -4.97
C GLY A 39 -18.17 -6.35 -6.41
N LYS A 40 -18.17 -5.25 -7.15
CA LYS A 40 -18.87 -5.21 -8.44
C LYS A 40 -18.11 -6.00 -9.50
N GLY A 41 -18.80 -6.91 -10.18
CA GLY A 41 -18.23 -7.71 -11.25
C GLY A 41 -17.36 -8.88 -10.78
N LEU A 42 -17.38 -9.21 -9.49
CA LEU A 42 -16.83 -10.46 -8.96
C LEU A 42 -17.88 -11.55 -8.98
N ASP A 43 -17.46 -12.77 -9.27
CA ASP A 43 -18.31 -13.94 -9.13
C ASP A 43 -18.36 -14.35 -7.66
N THR A 44 -19.52 -14.16 -7.03
CA THR A 44 -19.71 -14.42 -5.59
C THR A 44 -19.63 -15.90 -5.22
N ASN A 45 -19.64 -16.81 -6.20
CA ASN A 45 -19.37 -18.24 -5.93
C ASN A 45 -17.90 -18.50 -5.62
N TYR A 46 -17.02 -17.57 -6.02
CA TYR A 46 -15.57 -17.70 -5.92
C TYR A 46 -14.94 -16.68 -4.98
N PHE A 47 -15.63 -15.57 -4.69
CA PHE A 47 -15.11 -14.49 -3.84
C PHE A 47 -16.04 -14.21 -2.66
N ASN A 48 -15.50 -14.34 -1.46
CA ASN A 48 -16.17 -13.88 -0.25
C ASN A 48 -16.03 -12.36 -0.14
N MET A 49 -17.16 -11.65 -0.19
CA MET A 49 -17.19 -10.19 -0.09
C MET A 49 -16.79 -9.65 1.28
N ASP A 50 -16.83 -10.51 2.30
CA ASP A 50 -16.34 -10.15 3.64
C ASP A 50 -14.82 -10.18 3.72
N HIS A 51 -14.13 -10.83 2.78
CA HIS A 51 -12.67 -10.92 2.71
C HIS A 51 -12.14 -10.17 1.49
N VAL A 52 -11.68 -8.95 1.69
CA VAL A 52 -11.21 -8.08 0.60
C VAL A 52 -9.69 -8.11 0.52
N LEU A 53 -9.17 -8.33 -0.69
CA LEU A 53 -7.74 -8.33 -0.98
C LEU A 53 -7.37 -7.09 -1.79
N GLN A 54 -6.22 -6.49 -1.49
CA GLN A 54 -5.69 -5.31 -2.19
C GLN A 54 -4.20 -5.46 -2.45
N TYR A 55 -3.77 -5.15 -3.68
CA TYR A 55 -2.42 -5.41 -4.16
C TYR A 55 -1.74 -4.12 -4.63
N TYR A 56 -0.57 -3.83 -4.07
CA TYR A 56 0.21 -2.64 -4.36
C TYR A 56 1.66 -2.96 -4.64
N GLU A 57 2.24 -2.24 -5.58
CA GLU A 57 3.65 -2.22 -5.83
C GLU A 57 4.27 -0.99 -5.17
N VAL A 58 5.50 -1.18 -4.71
CA VAL A 58 6.30 -0.16 -4.06
C VAL A 58 7.51 0.06 -4.96
N VAL A 59 7.54 1.23 -5.59
CA VAL A 59 8.68 1.66 -6.39
C VAL A 59 9.77 2.08 -5.39
N PRO A 60 10.90 1.35 -5.33
CA PRO A 60 11.94 1.64 -4.37
C PRO A 60 12.58 3.00 -4.69
N GLY A 61 12.56 3.90 -3.71
CA GLY A 61 13.46 5.03 -3.64
C GLY A 61 14.41 4.83 -2.46
N ALA A 62 15.60 5.45 -2.49
CA ALA A 62 16.51 5.48 -1.34
C ALA A 62 15.74 5.88 -0.06
N SER A 63 15.46 4.88 0.77
CA SER A 63 14.70 4.99 2.00
C SER A 63 15.14 3.89 2.95
N THR A 64 15.12 4.19 4.24
CA THR A 64 15.38 3.19 5.28
C THR A 64 14.12 2.36 5.54
N GLU A 65 14.28 1.18 6.13
CA GLU A 65 13.18 0.34 6.61
C GLU A 65 12.14 1.15 7.41
N LYS A 66 12.61 1.95 8.38
CA LYS A 66 11.74 2.80 9.22
C LYS A 66 10.94 3.82 8.38
N GLN A 67 11.57 4.40 7.36
CA GLN A 67 10.91 5.35 6.47
C GLN A 67 9.88 4.67 5.56
N LEU A 68 10.20 3.49 5.04
CA LEU A 68 9.27 2.68 4.26
C LEU A 68 8.04 2.30 5.10
N LEU A 69 8.26 1.71 6.28
CA LEU A 69 7.17 1.34 7.19
C LEU A 69 6.28 2.55 7.55
N ALA A 70 6.88 3.71 7.84
CA ALA A 70 6.13 4.93 8.11
C ALA A 70 5.30 5.39 6.90
N LYS A 71 5.82 5.26 5.68
CA LYS A 71 5.10 5.56 4.44
C LYS A 71 3.93 4.60 4.21
N LEU A 72 4.15 3.30 4.36
CA LEU A 72 3.09 2.28 4.22
C LEU A 72 1.98 2.52 5.24
N ASN A 73 2.32 2.75 6.51
CA ASN A 73 1.36 3.10 7.56
C ASN A 73 0.52 4.33 7.19
N LYS A 74 1.17 5.40 6.71
CA LYS A 74 0.48 6.63 6.31
C LYS A 74 -0.43 6.40 5.10
N PHE A 75 0.01 5.61 4.12
CA PHE A 75 -0.78 5.25 2.95
C PHE A 75 -2.05 4.50 3.36
N VAL A 76 -1.90 3.43 4.15
CA VAL A 76 -3.03 2.61 4.60
C VAL A 76 -4.00 3.42 5.45
N GLN A 77 -3.48 4.23 6.39
CA GLN A 77 -4.30 5.11 7.22
C GLN A 77 -5.14 6.06 6.35
N LYS A 78 -4.51 6.72 5.37
CA LYS A 78 -5.22 7.68 4.51
C LYS A 78 -6.23 7.00 3.60
N ARG A 79 -5.86 5.86 3.00
CA ARG A 79 -6.65 5.20 1.95
C ARG A 79 -7.82 4.40 2.50
N TYR A 80 -7.67 3.75 3.65
CA TYR A 80 -8.63 2.78 4.17
C TYR A 80 -9.29 3.19 5.48
N LEU A 81 -8.56 3.89 6.36
CA LEU A 81 -9.06 4.20 7.71
C LEU A 81 -9.53 5.65 7.87
N GLY A 82 -9.09 6.55 6.99
CA GLY A 82 -9.40 7.98 7.08
C GLY A 82 -10.69 8.41 6.38
N GLN A 83 -11.26 7.57 5.50
CA GLN A 83 -12.40 7.95 4.65
C GLN A 83 -13.50 6.88 4.52
N HIS A 84 -13.27 5.64 4.93
CA HIS A 84 -14.24 4.56 4.74
C HIS A 84 -14.92 4.19 6.06
N SER A 85 -16.23 4.48 6.15
CA SER A 85 -17.11 4.08 7.26
C SER A 85 -17.45 2.59 7.28
N ARG A 86 -16.94 1.81 6.32
CA ARG A 86 -17.09 0.35 6.25
C ARG A 86 -15.79 -0.27 5.79
N VAL A 87 -14.93 -0.62 6.75
CA VAL A 87 -13.94 -1.68 6.53
C VAL A 87 -14.73 -2.99 6.40
N PRO A 88 -14.49 -3.81 5.36
CA PRO A 88 -15.08 -5.14 5.22
C PRO A 88 -14.72 -6.02 6.44
N GLY A 89 -15.36 -7.19 6.58
CA GLY A 89 -15.10 -8.08 7.73
C GLY A 89 -13.61 -8.29 7.96
N THR A 90 -12.90 -8.61 6.87
CA THR A 90 -11.45 -8.72 6.78
C THR A 90 -10.93 -7.99 5.54
N LEU A 91 -9.87 -7.20 5.70
CA LEU A 91 -9.15 -6.54 4.61
C LEU A 91 -7.66 -6.89 4.69
N HIS A 92 -7.14 -7.50 3.63
CA HIS A 92 -5.71 -7.73 3.44
C HIS A 92 -5.14 -6.78 2.39
N ILE A 93 -3.99 -6.20 2.69
CA ILE A 93 -3.25 -5.31 1.78
C ILE A 93 -1.82 -5.83 1.66
N PHE A 94 -1.41 -6.14 0.44
CA PHE A 94 -0.08 -6.65 0.12
C PHE A 94 0.73 -5.59 -0.62
N PHE A 95 1.97 -5.42 -0.19
CA PHE A 95 2.93 -4.50 -0.79
C PHE A 95 4.11 -5.28 -1.33
N TYR A 96 4.30 -5.26 -2.64
CA TYR A 96 5.39 -5.94 -3.34
C TYR A 96 6.41 -4.94 -3.89
N GLU A 97 7.65 -5.35 -4.08
CA GLU A 97 8.66 -4.53 -4.77
C GLU A 97 8.41 -4.51 -6.30
N THR A 98 8.36 -3.32 -6.91
CA THR A 98 7.96 -3.10 -8.33
C THR A 98 8.76 -3.91 -9.34
N SER A 99 10.04 -4.20 -9.11
CA SER A 99 10.94 -4.75 -10.15
C SER A 99 10.59 -6.13 -10.67
N PHE A 100 9.63 -6.85 -10.06
CA PHE A 100 9.38 -8.27 -10.35
C PHE A 100 8.01 -8.57 -10.95
N LEU A 101 7.12 -7.57 -11.04
CA LEU A 101 5.74 -7.75 -11.45
C LEU A 101 5.57 -7.66 -12.97
N THR A 102 6.26 -8.52 -13.72
CA THR A 102 6.00 -8.69 -15.16
C THR A 102 4.94 -9.78 -15.36
N ASP A 103 3.83 -9.47 -16.05
CA ASP A 103 2.72 -10.40 -16.40
C ASP A 103 1.81 -10.95 -15.26
N TYR A 104 1.74 -10.29 -14.10
CA TYR A 104 0.93 -10.75 -12.96
C TYR A 104 -0.60 -10.69 -13.16
N SER A 105 -1.13 -9.95 -14.14
CA SER A 105 -2.58 -9.65 -14.21
C SER A 105 -3.45 -10.90 -14.35
N LYS A 106 -2.97 -11.91 -15.08
CA LYS A 106 -3.63 -13.22 -15.21
C LYS A 106 -3.57 -14.04 -13.92
N ASP A 107 -2.50 -13.87 -13.15
CA ASP A 107 -2.24 -14.64 -11.93
C ASP A 107 -2.93 -14.00 -10.71
N LEU A 108 -3.12 -12.68 -10.68
CA LEU A 108 -3.76 -11.97 -9.56
C LEU A 108 -5.19 -12.44 -9.27
N TYR A 109 -6.04 -12.50 -10.31
CA TYR A 109 -7.42 -12.94 -10.12
C TYR A 109 -7.48 -14.40 -9.66
N ARG A 110 -6.62 -15.25 -10.22
CA ARG A 110 -6.50 -16.66 -9.83
C ARG A 110 -6.01 -16.80 -8.39
N VAL A 111 -4.98 -16.05 -8.01
CA VAL A 111 -4.42 -16.07 -6.64
C VAL A 111 -5.45 -15.56 -5.63
N ALA A 112 -6.14 -14.47 -5.94
CA ALA A 112 -7.19 -13.94 -5.08
C ALA A 112 -8.37 -14.91 -4.89
N ARG A 113 -8.60 -15.81 -5.86
CA ARG A 113 -9.60 -16.88 -5.79
C ARG A 113 -9.10 -18.11 -5.04
N ASP A 114 -7.89 -18.57 -5.34
CA ASP A 114 -7.41 -19.91 -4.99
C ASP A 114 -6.52 -19.92 -3.74
N SER A 115 -5.96 -18.78 -3.33
CA SER A 115 -5.06 -18.70 -2.16
C SER A 115 -5.84 -18.47 -0.87
N GLU A 116 -5.61 -19.34 0.12
CA GLU A 116 -6.17 -19.24 1.48
C GLU A 116 -5.84 -17.90 2.16
N TYR A 117 -4.67 -17.33 1.84
CA TYR A 117 -4.16 -16.08 2.43
C TYR A 117 -4.07 -14.93 1.42
N GLY A 118 -4.40 -15.16 0.14
CA GLY A 118 -4.42 -14.14 -0.90
C GLY A 118 -3.06 -13.62 -1.39
N ALA A 119 -1.94 -14.10 -0.85
CA ALA A 119 -0.61 -13.66 -1.27
C ALA A 119 -0.23 -14.24 -2.64
N LEU A 120 0.49 -13.46 -3.46
CA LEU A 120 1.14 -13.93 -4.68
C LEU A 120 2.26 -14.94 -4.33
N GLU A 121 1.91 -16.22 -4.17
CA GLU A 121 2.84 -17.27 -3.71
C GLU A 121 4.11 -17.39 -4.55
N LYS A 122 4.01 -17.23 -5.87
CA LYS A 122 5.17 -17.23 -6.78
C LYS A 122 6.10 -16.03 -6.61
N HIS A 123 5.66 -15.02 -5.86
CA HIS A 123 6.35 -13.75 -5.63
C HIS A 123 6.44 -13.44 -4.12
N SER A 124 6.55 -14.47 -3.28
CA SER A 124 6.60 -14.30 -1.82
C SER A 124 7.87 -13.59 -1.35
N ASP A 125 8.97 -13.73 -2.09
CA ASP A 125 10.27 -13.15 -1.73
C ASP A 125 10.29 -11.62 -1.95
N GLU A 126 9.37 -11.13 -2.77
CA GLU A 126 9.19 -9.74 -3.16
C GLU A 126 8.14 -9.03 -2.30
N LEU A 127 7.45 -9.77 -1.42
CA LEU A 127 6.51 -9.20 -0.47
C LEU A 127 7.27 -8.37 0.57
N LEU A 128 7.08 -7.06 0.55
CA LEU A 128 7.70 -6.13 1.50
C LEU A 128 6.90 -6.03 2.80
N ALA A 129 5.57 -6.02 2.67
CA ALA A 129 4.68 -5.92 3.82
C ALA A 129 3.29 -6.47 3.53
N GLN A 130 2.67 -7.01 4.57
CA GLN A 130 1.26 -7.37 4.61
C GLN A 130 0.58 -6.64 5.76
N TYR A 131 -0.57 -6.05 5.47
CA TYR A 131 -1.48 -5.51 6.49
C TYR A 131 -2.76 -6.32 6.47
N SER A 132 -3.25 -6.69 7.65
CA SER A 132 -4.55 -7.31 7.86
C SER A 132 -5.36 -6.43 8.80
N PHE A 133 -6.59 -6.16 8.43
CA PHE A 133 -7.57 -5.48 9.25
C PHE A 133 -8.76 -6.41 9.45
N GLU A 134 -9.13 -6.64 10.69
CA GLU A 134 -10.26 -7.48 11.05
C GLU A 134 -11.14 -6.73 12.05
N ARG A 135 -12.45 -6.74 11.82
CA ARG A 135 -13.37 -6.14 12.78
C ARG A 135 -13.47 -7.03 14.01
N ILE A 136 -13.39 -6.42 15.19
CA ILE A 136 -13.60 -7.17 16.44
C ILE A 136 -15.11 -7.40 16.60
N GLU A 137 -15.56 -8.65 16.54
CA GLU A 137 -16.99 -9.00 16.57
C GLU A 137 -17.74 -8.37 17.75
N GLU A 138 -17.16 -8.45 18.94
CA GLU A 138 -17.73 -7.91 20.18
C GLU A 138 -17.71 -6.36 20.24
N HIS A 139 -16.94 -5.73 19.37
CA HIS A 139 -16.69 -4.29 19.38
C HIS A 139 -16.68 -3.73 17.94
N PRO A 140 -17.85 -3.48 17.33
CA PRO A 140 -17.96 -3.11 15.92
C PRO A 140 -17.26 -1.79 15.54
N ASN A 141 -16.94 -0.95 16.54
CA ASN A 141 -16.18 0.29 16.38
C ASN A 141 -14.66 0.10 16.55
N LYS A 142 -14.19 -1.14 16.71
CA LYS A 142 -12.78 -1.48 16.84
C LYS A 142 -12.35 -2.42 15.73
N ILE A 143 -11.13 -2.21 15.27
CA ILE A 143 -10.47 -3.04 14.28
C ILE A 143 -9.15 -3.50 14.85
N MET A 144 -8.87 -4.80 14.74
CA MET A 144 -7.54 -5.34 14.94
C MET A 144 -6.74 -5.14 13.66
N ARG A 145 -5.57 -4.51 13.77
CA ARG A 145 -4.58 -4.42 12.70
C ARG A 145 -3.43 -5.36 13.02
N ASN A 146 -3.09 -6.23 12.08
CA ASN A 146 -1.85 -6.99 12.08
C ASN A 146 -0.98 -6.55 10.91
N THR A 147 0.29 -6.27 11.15
CA THR A 147 1.28 -5.93 10.12
C THR A 147 2.42 -6.93 10.18
N PHE A 148 2.74 -7.52 9.04
CA PHE A 148 3.97 -8.28 8.83
C PHE A 148 4.86 -7.49 7.88
N PHE A 149 6.08 -7.17 8.30
CA PHE A 149 7.02 -6.39 7.51
C PHE A 149 8.29 -7.22 7.27
N TYR A 150 8.56 -7.53 6.01
CA TYR A 150 9.53 -8.56 5.58
C TYR A 150 10.84 -7.98 5.03
N TYR A 151 10.90 -6.66 4.78
CA TYR A 151 11.98 -5.92 4.12
C TYR A 151 13.40 -6.47 4.40
N HIS A 152 13.90 -7.33 3.50
CA HIS A 152 15.22 -7.96 3.52
C HIS A 152 15.63 -8.62 4.87
N VAL A 153 14.67 -9.01 5.72
CA VAL A 153 14.93 -9.62 7.03
C VAL A 153 14.55 -11.11 7.04
N LYS A 154 15.39 -11.94 7.65
CA LYS A 154 15.13 -13.40 7.79
C LYS A 154 13.92 -13.72 8.66
N LYS A 155 13.49 -12.80 9.51
CA LYS A 155 12.30 -12.93 10.35
C LYS A 155 11.50 -11.62 10.23
N PRO A 156 10.22 -11.67 9.83
CA PRO A 156 9.43 -10.47 9.67
C PRO A 156 9.22 -9.77 11.01
N LEU A 157 9.22 -8.44 10.97
CA LEU A 157 8.70 -7.64 12.08
C LEU A 157 7.18 -7.79 12.08
N GLN A 158 6.66 -8.34 13.18
CA GLN A 158 5.22 -8.47 13.39
C GLN A 158 4.75 -7.41 14.39
N LEU A 159 3.77 -6.62 13.99
CA LEU A 159 3.12 -5.61 14.82
C LEU A 159 1.63 -5.92 14.88
N SER A 160 1.02 -5.76 16.05
CA SER A 160 -0.41 -5.89 16.24
C SER A 160 -0.92 -4.75 17.11
N ASP A 161 -2.02 -4.13 16.71
CA ASP A 161 -2.67 -3.06 17.46
C ASP A 161 -4.17 -3.00 17.21
N THR A 162 -4.89 -2.36 18.13
CA THR A 162 -6.33 -2.13 18.00
C THR A 162 -6.59 -0.66 17.69
N LEU A 163 -7.35 -0.43 16.62
CA LEU A 163 -7.72 0.89 16.14
C LEU A 163 -9.20 1.15 16.44
N SER A 164 -9.51 2.32 16.96
CA SER A 164 -10.90 2.77 17.11
C SER A 164 -11.35 3.52 15.86
N LEU A 165 -12.46 3.08 15.27
CA LEU A 165 -13.19 3.81 14.25
C LEU A 165 -13.89 5.02 14.90
N LYS A 166 -13.82 6.17 14.25
CA LYS A 166 -14.48 7.41 14.69
C LYS A 166 -15.79 7.63 13.93
#